data_AF-A0A8K0P1U6-F1
#
_entry.id   AF-A0A8K0P1U6-F1
#
_cell.length_a   1.000
_cell.length_b   1.000
_cell.length_c   1.000
_cell.angle_alpha   90.00
_cell.angle_beta   90.00
_cell.angle_gamma   90.00
#
_symmetry.space_group_name_H-M   'P 1'
#
loop_
_entity.id
_entity.type
_entity.pdbx_description
1 polymer ?
#
loop_
_entity_poly.entity_id
_entity_poly.type
_entity_poly.pdbx_seq_one_letter_code
_entity_poly.pdbx_strand_id
1 'polypeptide(L)'
;MSEVRKRLRSDVHEQNINVREVRSRRSRDYSLEDEAFRYDPTKEYNKRVVTDKMDQECQFCDTKKFSTATAGMCCMSGKILLAPLEVPPE
;
A
#
# COMPACT_ATOMS: atom_id res chain seq x y z
N MET A 1 4.90 -53.36 4.31
CA MET A 1 5.98 -52.44 4.75
C MET A 1 6.25 -51.27 3.79
N SER A 2 6.13 -51.44 2.46
CA SER A 2 6.40 -50.39 1.47
C SER A 2 5.34 -49.28 1.41
N GLU A 3 4.06 -49.63 1.58
CA GLU A 3 2.94 -48.67 1.46
C GLU A 3 2.84 -47.71 2.65
N VAL A 4 3.11 -48.19 3.86
CA VAL A 4 3.16 -47.37 5.08
C VAL A 4 4.19 -46.25 4.92
N ARG A 5 5.34 -46.57 4.32
CA ARG A 5 6.40 -45.60 4.05
C ARG A 5 6.03 -44.58 2.95
N LYS A 6 5.16 -44.97 2.01
CA LYS A 6 4.61 -44.04 1.00
C LYS A 6 3.61 -43.06 1.64
N ARG A 7 2.70 -43.55 2.49
CA ARG A 7 1.73 -42.72 3.23
C ARG A 7 2.41 -41.70 4.13
N LEU A 8 3.37 -42.14 4.95
CA LEU A 8 4.18 -41.24 5.79
C LEU A 8 4.87 -40.12 5.01
N ARG A 9 5.32 -40.39 3.77
CA ARG A 9 5.93 -39.36 2.91
C ARG A 9 4.92 -38.37 2.37
N SER A 10 3.71 -38.83 2.03
CA SER A 10 2.60 -37.97 1.62
C SER A 10 2.14 -37.07 2.78
N ASP A 11 1.99 -37.63 3.99
CA ASP A 11 1.58 -36.89 5.18
C ASP A 11 2.60 -35.80 5.55
N VAL A 12 3.90 -36.12 5.49
CA VAL A 12 4.97 -35.15 5.72
C VAL A 12 4.99 -34.07 4.63
N HIS A 13 4.71 -34.42 3.37
CA HIS A 13 4.64 -33.44 2.29
C HIS A 13 3.47 -32.46 2.50
N GLU A 14 2.30 -32.98 2.87
CA GLU A 14 1.10 -32.19 3.16
C GLU A 14 1.29 -31.28 4.39
N GLN A 15 1.90 -31.80 5.46
CA GLN A 15 2.27 -30.99 6.62
C GLN A 15 3.25 -29.86 6.26
N ASN A 16 4.24 -30.13 5.40
CA ASN A 16 5.19 -29.11 4.97
C ASN A 16 4.54 -28.01 4.11
N ILE A 17 3.56 -28.35 3.27
CA ILE A 17 2.78 -27.37 2.50
C ILE A 17 1.99 -26.47 3.44
N ASN A 18 1.28 -27.04 4.41
CA ASN A 18 0.51 -26.30 5.41
C ASN A 18 1.39 -25.36 6.26
N VAL A 19 2.58 -25.82 6.69
CA VAL A 19 3.53 -24.99 7.44
C VAL A 19 4.05 -23.83 6.59
N ARG A 20 4.30 -24.05 5.29
CA ARG A 20 4.71 -22.98 4.35
C ARG A 20 3.61 -21.95 4.15
N GLU A 21 2.36 -22.37 3.97
CA GLU A 21 1.22 -21.45 3.86
C GLU A 21 1.01 -20.63 5.12
N VAL A 22 1.07 -21.26 6.30
CA VAL A 22 0.91 -20.55 7.59
C VAL A 22 2.06 -19.56 7.82
N ARG A 23 3.29 -19.90 7.44
CA ARG A 23 4.44 -18.99 7.51
C ARG A 23 4.31 -17.82 6.53
N SER A 24 3.89 -18.07 5.29
CA SER A 24 3.59 -17.03 4.29
C SER A 24 2.50 -16.07 4.78
N ARG A 25 1.47 -16.58 5.46
CA ARG A 25 0.41 -15.74 6.07
C ARG A 25 0.93 -14.89 7.25
N ARG A 26 1.98 -15.35 7.95
CA ARG A 26 2.60 -14.64 9.09
C ARG A 26 3.68 -13.64 8.65
N SER A 27 4.36 -13.84 7.52
CA SER A 27 5.38 -12.92 7.00
C SER A 27 4.80 -11.82 6.09
N ARG A 28 3.68 -11.20 6.49
CA ARG A 28 3.10 -10.06 5.76
C ARG A 28 3.85 -8.74 5.99
N ASP A 29 5.16 -8.82 6.21
CA ASP A 29 6.05 -7.69 6.06
C ASP A 29 6.52 -7.66 4.60
N TYR A 30 5.55 -7.43 3.70
CA TYR A 30 5.88 -7.15 2.31
C TYR A 30 6.36 -5.71 2.27
N SER A 31 7.59 -5.49 1.80
CA SER A 31 8.07 -4.14 1.48
C SER A 31 7.03 -3.47 0.59
N LEU A 32 6.52 -2.31 1.02
CA LEU A 32 5.58 -1.48 0.25
C LEU A 32 6.31 -0.66 -0.84
N GLU A 33 7.63 -0.84 -0.95
CA GLU A 33 8.43 -0.24 -2.00
C GLU A 33 7.85 -0.63 -3.37
N ASP A 34 7.60 0.38 -4.20
CA ASP A 34 7.04 0.29 -5.55
C ASP A 34 5.62 -0.27 -5.70
N GLU A 35 4.92 -0.61 -4.61
CA GLU A 35 3.56 -1.15 -4.71
C GLU A 35 2.57 -0.14 -5.32
N ALA A 36 2.83 1.16 -5.14
CA ALA A 36 2.09 2.23 -5.79
C ALA A 36 2.23 2.24 -7.33
N PHE A 37 3.34 1.71 -7.87
CA PHE A 37 3.58 1.61 -9.32
C PHE A 37 3.07 0.29 -9.91
N ARG A 38 2.68 -0.69 -9.09
CA ARG A 38 2.23 -2.02 -9.51
C ARG A 38 0.84 -2.31 -8.96
N TYR A 39 -0.17 -1.83 -9.68
CA TYR A 39 -1.56 -2.11 -9.34
C TYR A 39 -1.87 -3.61 -9.46
N ASP A 40 -2.40 -4.19 -8.39
CA ASP A 40 -2.88 -5.57 -8.32
C ASP A 40 -4.35 -5.59 -7.88
N PRO A 41 -5.30 -5.94 -8.78
CA PRO A 41 -6.73 -5.87 -8.49
C PRO A 41 -7.19 -6.88 -7.43
N THR A 42 -6.34 -7.83 -7.02
CA THR A 42 -6.65 -8.81 -5.98
C THR A 42 -6.33 -8.31 -4.57
N LYS A 43 -5.65 -7.16 -4.45
CA LYS A 43 -5.27 -6.58 -3.16
C LYS A 43 -6.33 -5.60 -2.64
N GLU A 44 -6.64 -5.72 -1.34
CA GLU A 44 -7.48 -4.75 -0.64
C GLU A 44 -6.64 -3.54 -0.18
N TYR A 45 -6.59 -2.49 -1.00
CA TYR A 45 -5.85 -1.25 -0.70
C TYR A 45 -6.53 -0.38 0.37
N ASN A 46 -7.84 -0.53 0.56
CA ASN A 46 -8.69 0.32 1.39
C ASN A 46 -8.31 0.33 2.88
N LYS A 47 -7.55 -0.66 3.35
CA LYS A 47 -7.21 -0.85 4.77
C LYS A 47 -5.81 -0.36 5.14
N ARG A 48 -4.99 0.03 4.17
CA ARG A 48 -3.55 0.29 4.38
C ARG A 48 -3.18 1.78 4.36
N VAL A 49 -4.06 2.63 3.85
CA VAL A 49 -3.80 4.07 3.76
C VAL A 49 -4.61 4.77 4.85
N VAL A 50 -3.99 4.99 6.01
CA VAL A 50 -4.53 5.95 6.98
C VAL A 50 -4.20 7.32 6.41
N THR A 51 -5.14 7.91 5.68
CA THR A 51 -5.06 9.34 5.40
C THR A 51 -5.38 10.06 6.71
N ASP A 52 -4.43 10.84 7.21
CA ASP A 52 -4.64 11.68 8.39
C ASP A 52 -5.87 12.59 8.20
N LYS A 53 -6.49 13.03 9.28
CA LYS A 53 -7.64 13.94 9.18
C LYS A 53 -7.18 15.35 8.82
N MET A 54 -7.97 16.05 8.00
CA MET A 54 -7.80 17.48 7.77
C MET A 54 -8.47 18.28 8.89
N ASP A 55 -7.87 18.28 10.06
CA ASP A 55 -8.41 18.90 11.27
C ASP A 55 -7.65 20.15 11.74
N GLN A 56 -6.51 20.45 11.11
CA GLN A 56 -5.72 21.65 11.43
C GLN A 56 -6.14 22.81 10.53
N GLU A 57 -6.28 24.01 11.07
CA GLU A 57 -6.55 25.21 10.29
C GLU A 57 -5.24 25.94 9.94
N CYS A 58 -5.09 26.41 8.69
CA CYS A 58 -3.97 27.29 8.32
C CYS A 58 -4.18 28.66 8.98
N GLN A 59 -3.23 29.11 9.79
CA GLN A 59 -3.25 30.44 10.42
C GLN A 59 -3.26 31.61 9.41
N PHE A 60 -3.05 31.36 8.11
CA PHE A 60 -2.93 32.39 7.08
C PHE A 60 -4.08 32.40 6.05
N CYS A 61 -4.83 31.32 5.88
CA CYS A 61 -5.95 31.27 4.92
C CYS A 61 -7.20 30.56 5.46
N ASP A 62 -7.21 30.21 6.75
CA ASP A 62 -8.30 29.55 7.46
C ASP A 62 -8.80 28.25 6.80
N THR A 63 -7.99 27.65 5.94
CA THR A 63 -8.30 26.39 5.26
C THR A 63 -7.86 25.20 6.12
N LYS A 64 -8.67 24.14 6.14
CA LYS A 64 -8.31 22.87 6.77
C LYS A 64 -7.16 22.20 6.03
N LYS A 65 -6.17 21.69 6.76
CA LYS A 65 -4.98 21.01 6.26
C LYS A 65 -4.69 19.76 7.10
N PHE A 66 -3.88 18.86 6.56
CA PHE A 66 -3.31 17.77 7.34
C PHE A 66 -2.29 18.32 8.35
N SER A 67 -2.17 17.66 9.50
CA SER A 67 -1.15 17.98 10.50
C SER A 67 0.28 17.87 9.97
N THR A 68 0.51 16.93 9.05
CA THR A 68 1.79 16.66 8.38
C THR A 68 2.03 17.51 7.13
N ALA A 69 1.07 18.34 6.71
CA ALA A 69 1.24 19.17 5.52
C ALA A 69 2.27 20.29 5.76
N THR A 70 3.22 20.42 4.83
CA THR A 70 4.22 21.48 4.83
C THR A 70 3.57 22.87 4.85
N ALA A 71 4.14 23.80 5.62
CA ALA A 71 3.69 25.19 5.65
C ALA A 71 3.64 25.77 4.22
N GLY A 72 2.55 26.45 3.88
CA GLY A 72 2.37 27.03 2.54
C GLY A 72 1.80 26.09 1.48
N MET A 73 1.52 24.82 1.76
CA MET A 73 0.80 23.93 0.82
C MET A 73 -0.66 24.35 0.59
N CYS A 74 -1.35 24.80 1.64
CA CYS A 74 -2.76 25.22 1.60
C CYS A 74 -2.95 26.73 1.40
N CYS A 75 -1.90 27.51 1.64
CA CYS A 75 -1.89 28.96 1.69
C CYS A 75 -1.12 29.43 0.43
N MET A 76 -1.55 30.49 -0.27
CA MET A 76 -1.09 30.84 -1.63
C MET A 76 0.35 31.42 -1.72
N SER A 77 1.31 30.71 -1.13
CA SER A 77 2.74 30.70 -1.49
C SER A 77 3.25 29.28 -1.84
N GLY A 78 2.34 28.32 -2.05
CA GLY A 78 2.50 27.14 -2.91
C GLY A 78 1.98 27.40 -4.33
N LYS A 79 2.41 28.49 -4.97
CA LYS A 79 1.94 28.87 -6.31
C LYS A 79 2.56 27.97 -7.39
N ILE A 80 1.91 26.86 -7.73
CA ILE A 80 2.13 26.22 -9.03
C ILE A 80 1.13 26.84 -10.00
N LEU A 81 1.61 27.80 -10.80
CA LEU A 81 0.96 28.17 -12.06
C LEU A 81 1.40 27.12 -13.09
N LEU A 82 0.56 26.11 -13.35
CA LEU A 82 0.79 25.21 -14.48
C LEU A 82 0.57 26.00 -15.77
N ALA A 83 1.54 25.93 -16.68
CA ALA A 83 1.36 26.44 -18.03
C ALA A 83 0.18 25.69 -18.70
N PRO A 84 -0.60 26.35 -19.56
CA PRO A 84 -1.62 25.67 -20.37
C PRO A 84 -0.98 24.49 -21.11
N LEU A 85 -1.62 23.31 -21.05
CA LEU A 85 -1.14 22.14 -21.77
C LEU A 85 -1.20 22.40 -23.27
N GLU A 86 -0.11 22.13 -23.98
CA GLU A 86 -0.11 22.15 -25.44
C GLU A 86 -1.05 21.05 -25.96
N VAL A 87 -1.81 21.36 -27.00
CA VAL A 87 -2.70 20.39 -27.64
C VAL A 87 -1.83 19.33 -28.31
N PRO A 88 -2.06 18.02 -28.10
CA PRO A 88 -1.26 16.98 -28.72
C PRO A 88 -1.33 17.08 -30.26
N PRO A 89 -0.23 16.78 -30.98
CA PRO A 89 -0.23 16.76 -32.43
C PRO A 89 -1.16 15.66 -32.96
N GLU A 90 -1.83 15.94 -34.09
CA GLU A 90 -2.63 14.98 -34.85
C GLU A 90 -1.78 13.91 -35.55
#